data_AF-R6Q4I1-F1
#
_entry.id   AF-R6Q4I1-F1
#
_cell.length_a   1.000
_cell.length_b   1.000
_cell.length_c   1.000
_cell.angle_alpha   90.00
_cell.angle_beta   90.00
_cell.angle_gamma   90.00
#
_symmetry.space_group_name_H-M   'P 1'
#
loop_
_entity.id
_entity.type
_entity.pdbx_description
1 polymer ?
#
loop_
_entity_poly.entity_id
_entity_poly.type
_entity_poly.pdbx_seq_one_letter_code
_entity_poly.pdbx_strand_id
1 'polypeptide(L)'
;MLNKHHSLADGCSLTVICSLVVWMLVAVCQAAYGKDVYPKQAVEIAKKYITLSRAVKAQARAKGLRPAALAPYYIYNDAQGKGFVVVAGDDDMGDVLAYSTEGTLDTLQANPGVKLLLEAYRQTYDVLKEGRVMVQRKARSGLFSKTVSPLLKSKWGQSHPFNAQTGYPYSGCVATAVAQMMYYYQWPAQGSGKNEYRVTYYNTMKSADFSLSHYDWANMLPDYNYPVSATKEQEDAVALLMNDVGVASFMQYTPASSGTQGIFAYQALQKISTILRLMPPRLSKVQLVLRRFCGRNYLMVVLFIWKVVLQVMLQVMLG
;
A
#
# COMPACT_ATOMS: atom_id res chain seq x y z
N MET A 1 -17.55 -89.00 -2.67
CA MET A 1 -18.07 -87.63 -2.85
C MET A 1 -17.55 -86.77 -1.70
N LEU A 2 -16.97 -85.61 -2.05
CA LEU A 2 -16.70 -84.36 -1.31
C LEU A 2 -16.83 -84.36 0.24
N ASN A 3 -15.87 -83.82 1.00
CA ASN A 3 -15.61 -82.38 1.07
C ASN A 3 -14.18 -82.04 1.52
N LYS A 4 -13.51 -81.15 0.76
CA LYS A 4 -12.27 -80.45 1.16
C LYS A 4 -12.64 -79.10 1.79
N HIS A 5 -12.06 -78.84 2.96
CA HIS A 5 -12.01 -77.51 3.58
C HIS A 5 -11.28 -76.54 2.66
N HIS A 6 -11.88 -75.38 2.37
CA HIS A 6 -11.18 -74.22 1.82
C HIS A 6 -11.21 -73.09 2.84
N SER A 7 -10.02 -72.78 3.36
CA SER A 7 -9.71 -71.60 4.17
C SER A 7 -9.66 -70.39 3.24
N LEU A 8 -10.57 -69.44 3.43
CA LEU A 8 -10.52 -68.12 2.80
C LEU A 8 -9.59 -67.23 3.62
N ALA A 9 -8.29 -67.36 3.35
CA ALA A 9 -7.30 -66.34 3.69
C ALA A 9 -6.93 -65.63 2.39
N ASP A 10 -7.82 -64.75 1.91
CA ASP A 10 -7.55 -63.91 0.76
C ASP A 10 -6.54 -62.83 1.15
N GLY A 11 -5.33 -63.01 0.62
CA GLY A 11 -4.23 -62.08 0.74
C GLY A 11 -4.59 -60.74 0.10
N CYS A 12 -4.97 -59.77 0.93
CA CYS A 12 -4.82 -58.37 0.60
C CYS A 12 -3.30 -58.13 0.44
N SER A 13 -2.83 -58.14 -0.80
CA SER A 13 -1.41 -58.07 -1.13
C SER A 13 -0.78 -56.88 -0.42
N LEU A 14 0.28 -57.13 0.35
CA LEU A 14 1.05 -56.13 1.12
C LEU A 14 1.39 -54.88 0.28
N THR A 15 1.49 -55.04 -1.05
CA THR A 15 1.70 -54.00 -2.05
C THR A 15 0.55 -52.99 -2.16
N VAL A 16 -0.71 -53.43 -2.05
CA VAL A 16 -1.90 -52.55 -2.09
C VAL A 16 -1.98 -51.72 -0.81
N ILE A 17 -1.69 -52.34 0.34
CA ILE A 17 -1.65 -51.65 1.64
C ILE A 17 -0.51 -50.62 1.66
N CYS A 18 0.69 -50.98 1.18
CA CYS A 18 1.81 -50.04 1.07
C CYS A 18 1.51 -48.89 0.10
N SER A 19 0.83 -49.16 -1.02
CA SER A 19 0.46 -48.12 -1.99
C SER A 19 -0.58 -47.15 -1.41
N LEU A 20 -1.57 -47.65 -0.69
CA LEU A 20 -2.58 -46.82 0.00
C LEU A 20 -1.96 -45.97 1.12
N VAL A 21 -1.00 -46.52 1.88
CA VAL A 21 -0.27 -45.77 2.92
C VAL A 21 0.61 -44.68 2.31
N VAL A 22 1.29 -44.96 1.19
CA VAL A 22 2.08 -43.97 0.46
C VAL A 22 1.19 -42.87 -0.11
N TRP A 23 0.04 -43.21 -0.70
CA TRP A 23 -0.92 -42.21 -1.19
C TRP A 23 -1.55 -41.39 -0.06
N MET A 24 -1.82 -42.01 1.10
CA MET A 24 -2.33 -41.30 2.28
C MET A 24 -1.26 -40.36 2.87
N LEU A 25 0.01 -40.78 2.91
CA LEU A 25 1.14 -39.93 3.32
C LEU A 25 1.40 -38.78 2.33
N VAL A 26 1.24 -39.02 1.02
CA VAL A 26 1.37 -37.96 -0.01
C VAL A 26 0.20 -36.99 0.05
N ALA A 27 -1.03 -37.45 0.28
CA ALA A 27 -2.22 -36.61 0.41
C ALA A 27 -2.21 -35.77 1.71
N VAL A 28 -1.75 -36.35 2.84
CA VAL A 28 -1.57 -35.63 4.11
C VAL A 28 -0.45 -34.59 3.99
N CYS A 29 0.61 -34.86 3.23
CA CYS A 29 1.67 -33.88 2.95
C CYS A 29 1.18 -32.69 2.09
N GLN A 30 0.16 -32.85 1.23
CA GLN A 30 -0.37 -31.75 0.42
C GLN A 30 -1.28 -30.79 1.19
N ALA A 31 -1.87 -31.24 2.31
CA ALA A 31 -2.71 -30.38 3.16
C ALA A 31 -1.92 -29.52 4.16
N ALA A 32 -0.63 -29.82 4.37
CA ALA A 32 0.24 -29.14 5.34
C ALA A 32 1.24 -28.14 4.71
N TYR A 33 1.27 -28.04 3.38
CA TYR A 33 2.19 -27.17 2.63
C TYR A 33 1.42 -26.03 1.97
N GLY A 34 1.13 -24.95 2.70
CA GLY A 34 0.55 -23.75 2.07
C GLY A 34 -0.15 -22.79 3.02
N LYS A 35 0.57 -22.36 4.07
CA LYS A 35 0.22 -21.14 4.81
C LYS A 35 1.50 -20.37 5.11
N ASP A 36 2.41 -20.99 5.85
CA ASP A 36 3.67 -20.37 6.23
C ASP A 36 4.67 -20.25 5.08
N VAL A 37 5.16 -19.04 4.84
CA VAL A 37 6.29 -18.77 3.95
C VAL A 37 7.56 -18.68 4.79
N TYR A 38 8.45 -19.66 4.64
CA TYR A 38 9.72 -19.70 5.36
C TYR A 38 10.81 -18.87 4.65
N PRO A 39 11.90 -18.45 5.36
CA PRO A 39 12.96 -17.62 4.78
C PRO A 39 13.56 -18.16 3.48
N LYS A 40 13.70 -19.49 3.35
CA LYS A 40 14.19 -20.12 2.13
C LYS A 40 13.22 -19.93 0.95
N GLN A 41 11.92 -20.10 1.19
CA GLN A 41 10.88 -19.86 0.17
C GLN A 41 10.79 -18.37 -0.17
N ALA A 42 10.87 -17.50 0.84
CA ALA A 42 10.84 -16.05 0.64
C ALA A 42 11.97 -15.56 -0.27
N VAL A 43 13.19 -16.11 -0.11
CA VAL A 43 14.31 -15.84 -1.00
C VAL A 43 14.07 -16.30 -2.43
N GLU A 44 13.43 -17.47 -2.65
CA GLU A 44 13.11 -17.92 -4.01
C GLU A 44 12.05 -17.03 -4.68
N ILE A 45 11.07 -16.52 -3.93
CA ILE A 45 10.11 -15.53 -4.42
C ILE A 45 10.83 -14.22 -4.77
N ALA A 46 11.68 -13.72 -3.87
CA ALA A 46 12.39 -12.45 -4.05
C ALA A 46 13.31 -12.41 -5.27
N LYS A 47 13.93 -13.54 -5.65
CA LYS A 47 14.79 -13.63 -6.85
C LYS A 47 14.08 -13.30 -8.17
N LYS A 48 12.75 -13.37 -8.20
CA LYS A 48 11.97 -13.00 -9.39
C LYS A 48 11.95 -11.48 -9.63
N TYR A 49 12.29 -10.69 -8.60
CA TYR A 49 12.17 -9.23 -8.61
C TYR A 49 13.53 -8.52 -8.47
N ILE A 50 14.46 -9.09 -7.70
CA ILE A 50 15.75 -8.46 -7.37
C ILE A 50 16.91 -9.45 -7.34
N THR A 51 18.13 -8.93 -7.42
CA THR A 51 19.38 -9.66 -7.20
C THR A 51 19.75 -9.65 -5.72
N LEU A 52 19.69 -10.81 -5.06
CA LEU A 52 20.06 -10.93 -3.65
C LEU A 52 21.56 -11.13 -3.42
N SER A 53 22.11 -10.56 -2.35
CA SER A 53 23.50 -10.75 -1.94
C SER A 53 23.77 -12.20 -1.47
N ARG A 54 25.04 -12.62 -1.51
CA ARG A 54 25.44 -13.96 -1.03
C ARG A 54 25.11 -14.14 0.46
N ALA A 55 25.30 -13.10 1.27
CA ALA A 55 25.02 -13.11 2.70
C ALA A 55 23.53 -13.36 3.00
N VAL A 56 22.62 -12.67 2.31
CA VAL A 56 21.16 -12.86 2.47
C VAL A 56 20.75 -14.29 2.13
N LYS A 57 21.28 -14.85 1.03
CA LYS A 57 21.02 -16.24 0.64
C LYS A 57 21.53 -17.24 1.68
N ALA A 58 22.73 -17.01 2.22
CA ALA A 58 23.30 -17.86 3.26
C ALA A 58 22.49 -17.80 4.57
N GLN A 59 22.07 -16.60 5.00
CA GLN A 59 21.25 -16.41 6.20
C GLN A 59 19.90 -17.10 6.07
N ALA A 60 19.23 -17.01 4.93
CA ALA A 60 17.96 -17.69 4.68
C ALA A 60 18.11 -19.23 4.71
N ARG A 61 19.21 -19.76 4.15
CA ARG A 61 19.53 -21.20 4.22
C ARG A 61 19.77 -21.66 5.66
N ALA A 62 20.50 -20.87 6.45
CA ALA A 62 20.79 -21.17 7.85
C ALA A 62 19.53 -21.16 8.73
N LYS A 63 18.57 -20.27 8.44
CA LYS A 63 17.27 -20.21 9.14
C LYS A 63 16.35 -21.39 8.78
N GLY A 64 16.40 -21.87 7.53
CA GLY A 64 15.70 -23.09 7.11
C GLY A 64 14.18 -23.05 7.32
N LEU A 65 13.59 -24.19 7.70
CA LEU A 65 12.16 -24.36 8.00
C LEU A 65 11.85 -24.22 9.50
N ARG A 66 12.62 -23.41 10.23
CA ARG A 66 12.44 -23.25 11.68
C ARG A 66 11.20 -22.37 11.96
N PRO A 67 10.23 -22.80 12.79
CA PRO A 67 9.07 -21.98 13.13
C PRO A 67 9.43 -20.64 13.77
N ALA A 68 10.49 -20.59 14.59
CA ALA A 68 11.01 -19.35 15.19
C ALA A 68 11.58 -18.35 14.15
N ALA A 69 11.74 -18.75 12.89
CA ALA A 69 12.19 -17.88 11.80
C ALA A 69 11.03 -17.33 10.95
N LEU A 70 9.78 -17.67 11.29
CA LEU A 70 8.60 -17.07 10.69
C LEU A 70 8.52 -15.60 11.09
N ALA A 71 8.08 -14.79 10.13
CA ALA A 71 7.88 -13.36 10.30
C ALA A 71 6.66 -12.96 9.46
N PRO A 72 5.96 -11.87 9.80
CA PRO A 72 4.82 -11.41 9.03
C PRO A 72 5.11 -11.15 7.55
N TYR A 73 6.35 -10.73 7.27
CA TYR A 73 6.88 -10.51 5.94
C TYR A 73 8.41 -10.46 5.99
N TYR A 74 9.05 -10.58 4.82
CA TYR A 74 10.49 -10.48 4.64
C TYR A 74 10.80 -9.33 3.67
N ILE A 75 11.63 -8.38 4.10
CA ILE A 75 12.09 -7.27 3.27
C ILE A 75 13.48 -7.59 2.75
N TYR A 76 13.65 -7.49 1.43
CA TYR A 76 14.94 -7.66 0.78
C TYR A 76 15.23 -6.49 -0.14
N ASN A 77 16.40 -5.88 0.04
CA ASN A 77 16.95 -4.89 -0.89
C ASN A 77 17.81 -5.58 -1.94
N ASP A 78 17.76 -5.06 -3.17
CA ASP A 78 18.64 -5.47 -4.27
C ASP A 78 20.11 -5.22 -3.90
N ALA A 79 20.98 -6.15 -4.25
CA ALA A 79 22.40 -6.11 -3.92
C ALA A 79 23.14 -4.92 -4.56
N GLN A 80 22.58 -4.34 -5.63
CA GLN A 80 23.11 -3.16 -6.29
C GLN A 80 22.33 -1.88 -5.91
N GLY A 81 21.40 -1.96 -4.96
CA GLY A 81 20.58 -0.82 -4.53
C GLY A 81 19.55 -0.36 -5.58
N LYS A 82 19.16 -1.25 -6.50
CA LYS A 82 18.25 -0.95 -7.62
C LYS A 82 16.81 -1.37 -7.37
N GLY A 83 16.41 -1.60 -6.14
CA GLY A 83 15.06 -1.97 -5.81
C GLY A 83 14.94 -2.75 -4.51
N PHE A 84 13.71 -3.14 -4.21
CA PHE A 84 13.41 -3.98 -3.07
C PHE A 84 12.15 -4.81 -3.32
N VAL A 85 11.97 -5.84 -2.50
CA VAL A 85 10.75 -6.65 -2.47
C VAL A 85 10.37 -6.97 -1.03
N VAL A 86 9.08 -6.88 -0.76
CA VAL A 86 8.44 -7.29 0.51
C VAL A 86 7.65 -8.57 0.22
N VAL A 87 8.19 -9.69 0.66
CA VAL A 87 7.60 -11.03 0.48
C VAL A 87 6.73 -11.35 1.69
N ALA A 88 5.52 -11.88 1.49
CA ALA A 88 4.65 -12.23 2.60
C ALA A 88 5.21 -13.38 3.44
N GLY A 89 4.89 -13.37 4.72
CA GLY A 89 5.14 -14.48 5.64
C GLY A 89 4.05 -15.55 5.64
N ASP A 90 2.90 -15.23 5.08
CA ASP A 90 1.76 -16.13 4.92
C ASP A 90 1.22 -16.03 3.49
N ASP A 91 1.01 -17.17 2.82
CA ASP A 91 0.59 -17.20 1.41
C ASP A 91 -0.88 -16.77 1.19
N ASP A 92 -1.71 -16.74 2.25
CA ASP A 92 -3.06 -16.16 2.22
C ASP A 92 -3.00 -14.62 2.06
N MET A 93 -1.86 -13.98 2.37
CA MET A 93 -1.60 -12.57 2.07
C MET A 93 -1.13 -12.33 0.62
N GLY A 94 -0.87 -13.41 -0.12
CA GLY A 94 -0.27 -13.42 -1.47
C GLY A 94 1.26 -13.40 -1.45
N ASP A 95 1.91 -13.85 -2.54
CA ASP A 95 3.37 -14.06 -2.57
C ASP A 95 4.19 -12.77 -2.29
N VAL A 96 3.79 -11.63 -2.86
CA VAL A 96 4.52 -10.35 -2.78
C VAL A 96 3.57 -9.25 -2.36
N LEU A 97 3.92 -8.55 -1.28
CA LEU A 97 3.14 -7.46 -0.69
C LEU A 97 3.51 -6.09 -1.28
N ALA A 98 4.76 -5.90 -1.66
CA ALA A 98 5.25 -4.70 -2.34
C ALA A 98 6.57 -4.99 -3.07
N TYR A 99 6.86 -4.24 -4.12
CA TYR A 99 8.19 -4.23 -4.73
C TYR A 99 8.46 -2.86 -5.37
N SER A 100 9.73 -2.53 -5.53
CA SER A 100 10.21 -1.42 -6.33
C SER A 100 11.34 -1.89 -7.23
N THR A 101 11.40 -1.35 -8.45
CA THR A 101 12.51 -1.53 -9.39
C THR A 101 13.54 -0.41 -9.30
N GLU A 102 13.44 0.44 -8.28
CA GLU A 102 14.33 1.56 -8.02
C GLU A 102 14.57 1.72 -6.51
N GLY A 103 15.75 2.25 -6.14
CA GLY A 103 16.10 2.62 -4.77
C GLY A 103 16.17 1.45 -3.79
N THR A 104 16.11 1.76 -2.50
CA THR A 104 16.11 0.76 -1.42
C THR A 104 15.05 1.13 -0.39
N LEU A 105 14.56 0.12 0.34
CA LEU A 105 13.70 0.34 1.48
C LEU A 105 14.53 0.32 2.77
N ASP A 106 14.72 1.50 3.36
CA ASP A 106 15.21 1.66 4.73
C ASP A 106 14.03 1.89 5.68
N THR A 107 13.71 0.87 6.48
CA THR A 107 12.59 0.94 7.43
C THR A 107 12.83 1.89 8.60
N LEU A 108 14.09 2.25 8.91
CA LEU A 108 14.42 3.18 10.00
C LEU A 108 14.05 4.62 9.61
N GLN A 109 14.42 5.00 8.38
CA GLN A 109 14.15 6.32 7.82
C GLN A 109 12.88 6.38 6.96
N ALA A 110 12.11 5.28 6.89
CA ALA A 110 10.88 5.21 6.12
C ALA A 110 9.89 6.32 6.53
N ASN A 111 9.20 6.88 5.52
CA ASN A 111 8.14 7.85 5.76
C ASN A 111 7.00 7.22 6.60
N PRO A 112 6.18 8.03 7.30
CA PRO A 112 5.13 7.51 8.18
C PRO A 112 4.12 6.60 7.48
N GLY A 113 3.88 6.82 6.18
CA GLY A 113 2.97 6.02 5.38
C GLY A 113 3.47 4.58 5.17
N VAL A 114 4.73 4.41 4.80
CA VAL A 114 5.37 3.10 4.68
C VAL A 114 5.33 2.36 6.02
N LYS A 115 5.59 3.05 7.13
CA LYS A 115 5.50 2.47 8.47
C LYS A 115 4.08 1.97 8.78
N LEU A 116 3.06 2.76 8.45
CA LEU A 116 1.65 2.36 8.61
C LEU A 116 1.29 1.16 7.73
N LEU A 117 1.78 1.11 6.50
CA LEU A 117 1.54 -0.02 5.59
C LEU A 117 2.16 -1.32 6.12
N LEU A 118 3.41 -1.26 6.56
CA LEU A 118 4.12 -2.41 7.11
C LEU A 118 3.43 -2.92 8.39
N GLU A 119 2.94 -2.02 9.23
CA GLU A 119 2.15 -2.39 10.41
C GLU A 119 0.81 -3.03 10.03
N ALA A 120 0.12 -2.54 9.00
CA ALA A 120 -1.11 -3.17 8.50
C ALA A 120 -0.87 -4.59 7.97
N TYR A 121 0.28 -4.84 7.32
CA TYR A 121 0.68 -6.19 6.93
C TYR A 121 0.91 -7.11 8.12
N ARG A 122 1.55 -6.60 9.18
CA ARG A 122 1.72 -7.36 10.43
C ARG A 122 0.39 -7.71 11.07
N GLN A 123 -0.51 -6.75 11.22
CA GLN A 123 -1.84 -7.00 11.79
C GLN A 123 -2.65 -8.01 10.96
N THR A 124 -2.53 -7.94 9.64
CA THR A 124 -3.17 -8.92 8.74
C THR A 124 -2.62 -10.33 8.99
N TYR A 125 -1.29 -10.47 9.07
CA TYR A 125 -0.64 -11.73 9.38
C TYR A 125 -1.11 -12.31 10.73
N ASP A 126 -1.15 -11.49 11.78
CA ASP A 126 -1.55 -11.93 13.12
C ASP A 126 -2.99 -12.44 13.14
N VAL A 127 -3.92 -11.74 12.47
CA VAL A 127 -5.33 -12.16 12.33
C VAL A 127 -5.47 -13.50 11.60
N LEU A 128 -4.62 -13.75 10.58
CA LEU A 128 -4.59 -15.03 9.85
C LEU A 128 -4.07 -16.17 10.74
N LYS A 129 -3.03 -15.91 11.54
CA LYS A 129 -2.46 -16.90 12.48
C LYS A 129 -3.39 -17.26 13.61
N GLU A 130 -4.19 -16.32 14.09
CA GLU A 130 -5.23 -16.58 15.09
C GLU A 130 -6.42 -17.38 14.52
N GLY A 131 -6.46 -17.65 13.21
CA GLY A 131 -7.55 -18.38 12.55
C GLY A 131 -8.88 -17.63 12.55
N ARG A 132 -8.88 -16.32 12.86
CA ARG A 132 -10.09 -15.48 12.97
C ARG A 132 -10.73 -15.18 11.62
N VAL A 133 -9.99 -15.36 10.53
CA VAL A 133 -10.46 -15.10 9.16
C VAL A 133 -10.01 -16.23 8.24
N MET A 134 -10.98 -16.84 7.55
CA MET A 134 -10.70 -17.74 6.43
C MET A 134 -10.66 -16.94 5.13
N VAL A 135 -9.47 -16.80 4.54
CA VAL A 135 -9.32 -16.12 3.24
C VAL A 135 -9.72 -17.11 2.16
N GLN A 136 -10.93 -16.96 1.61
CA GLN A 136 -11.24 -17.60 0.34
C GLN A 136 -10.51 -16.87 -0.78
N ARG A 137 -9.44 -17.47 -1.29
CA ARG A 137 -8.72 -16.99 -2.49
C ARG A 137 -9.69 -17.07 -3.67
N LYS A 138 -10.44 -16.00 -3.94
CA LYS A 138 -11.18 -15.87 -5.20
C LYS A 138 -10.14 -15.90 -6.31
N ALA A 139 -10.20 -16.94 -7.15
CA ALA A 139 -9.48 -16.94 -8.42
C ALA A 139 -9.81 -15.60 -9.10
N ARG A 140 -8.78 -14.78 -9.35
CA ARG A 140 -8.97 -13.53 -10.09
C ARG A 140 -9.37 -13.93 -11.52
N SER A 141 -10.68 -14.03 -11.78
CA SER A 141 -11.24 -14.20 -13.11
C SER A 141 -11.14 -12.86 -13.83
N GLY A 142 -9.93 -12.52 -14.23
CA GLY A 142 -9.60 -11.23 -14.82
C GLY A 142 -8.10 -11.16 -15.01
N LEU A 143 -7.66 -11.50 -16.22
CA LEU A 143 -6.39 -11.03 -16.72
C LEU A 143 -6.46 -9.51 -16.75
N PHE A 144 -6.01 -8.84 -15.69
CA PHE A 144 -5.52 -7.47 -15.83
C PHE A 144 -4.25 -7.57 -16.66
N SER A 145 -4.38 -7.75 -17.98
CA SER A 145 -3.25 -7.90 -18.91
C SER A 145 -2.53 -6.58 -19.15
N LYS A 146 -3.16 -5.46 -18.78
CA LYS A 146 -2.64 -4.13 -18.98
C LYS A 146 -1.94 -3.65 -17.71
N THR A 147 -0.61 -3.71 -17.73
CA THR A 147 0.23 -2.99 -16.79
C THR A 147 -0.02 -1.49 -16.95
N VAL A 148 -0.39 -0.82 -15.85
CA VAL A 148 -0.49 0.64 -15.80
C VAL A 148 0.76 1.14 -15.10
N SER A 149 1.63 1.84 -15.84
CA SER A 149 2.79 2.50 -15.26
C SER A 149 2.37 3.53 -14.20
N PRO A 150 3.22 3.87 -13.22
CA PRO A 150 2.93 4.92 -12.25
C PRO A 150 2.41 6.18 -12.93
N LEU A 151 1.22 6.64 -12.51
CA LEU A 151 0.57 7.80 -13.13
C LEU A 151 1.14 9.11 -12.57
N LEU A 152 1.42 9.13 -11.27
CA LEU A 152 2.00 10.28 -10.60
C LEU A 152 3.44 10.46 -11.09
N LYS A 153 3.78 11.71 -11.43
CA LYS A 153 5.14 12.11 -11.80
C LYS A 153 5.87 12.80 -10.64
N SER A 154 5.11 13.25 -9.64
CA SER A 154 5.63 13.93 -8.46
C SER A 154 6.30 12.93 -7.51
N LYS A 155 7.43 13.34 -6.95
CA LYS A 155 8.16 12.66 -5.87
C LYS A 155 8.20 13.59 -4.65
N TRP A 156 7.02 13.96 -4.16
CA TRP A 156 6.88 15.00 -3.14
C TRP A 156 6.92 14.43 -1.71
N GLY A 157 7.46 15.24 -0.80
CA GLY A 157 7.62 14.91 0.60
C GLY A 157 6.72 15.75 1.51
N GLN A 158 7.09 15.78 2.79
CA GLN A 158 6.39 16.55 3.82
C GLN A 158 7.25 17.66 4.44
N SER A 159 8.57 17.58 4.33
CA SER A 159 9.50 18.58 4.87
C SER A 159 9.77 19.69 3.85
N HIS A 160 10.78 20.52 4.07
CA HIS A 160 11.16 21.58 3.14
C HIS A 160 11.39 21.04 1.71
N PRO A 161 10.87 21.70 0.65
CA PRO A 161 10.15 22.98 0.66
C PRO A 161 8.63 22.87 0.90
N PHE A 162 8.07 21.66 0.90
CA PHE A 162 6.63 21.40 0.96
C PHE A 162 5.92 21.98 2.19
N ASN A 163 6.61 22.11 3.32
CA ASN A 163 6.05 22.67 4.55
C ASN A 163 6.25 24.18 4.71
N ALA A 164 6.95 24.87 3.79
CA ALA A 164 7.47 26.22 4.04
C ALA A 164 6.38 27.24 4.43
N GLN A 165 5.18 27.13 3.85
CA GLN A 165 4.05 28.03 4.16
C GLN A 165 3.10 27.50 5.24
N THR A 166 3.32 26.29 5.74
CA THR A 166 2.46 25.69 6.77
C THR A 166 2.67 26.35 8.13
N GLY A 167 3.91 26.81 8.41
CA GLY A 167 4.35 27.25 9.73
C GLY A 167 4.74 26.10 10.67
N TYR A 168 4.85 24.88 10.17
CA TYR A 168 5.11 23.67 10.96
C TYR A 168 6.19 22.78 10.32
N PRO A 169 6.82 21.85 11.06
CA PRO A 169 7.90 21.01 10.54
C PRO A 169 7.51 20.09 9.38
N TYR A 170 6.22 19.76 9.25
CA TYR A 170 5.72 18.82 8.23
C TYR A 170 4.39 19.33 7.64
N SER A 171 4.19 19.15 6.34
CA SER A 171 2.91 19.44 5.67
C SER A 171 1.81 18.42 5.99
N GLY A 172 2.20 17.17 6.26
CA GLY A 172 1.31 16.06 6.60
C GLY A 172 1.06 15.11 5.42
N CYS A 173 0.99 13.81 5.70
CA CYS A 173 0.94 12.76 4.66
C CYS A 173 -0.30 12.86 3.77
N VAL A 174 -1.43 13.24 4.35
CA VAL A 174 -2.69 13.46 3.61
C VAL A 174 -2.55 14.66 2.68
N ALA A 175 -1.93 15.75 3.14
CA ALA A 175 -1.72 16.92 2.30
C ALA A 175 -0.82 16.60 1.12
N THR A 176 0.30 15.91 1.36
CA THR A 176 1.20 15.44 0.30
C THR A 176 0.49 14.52 -0.70
N ALA A 177 -0.33 13.57 -0.24
CA ALA A 177 -1.06 12.68 -1.15
C ALA A 177 -2.09 13.41 -2.02
N VAL A 178 -2.88 14.31 -1.42
CA VAL A 178 -3.88 15.09 -2.14
C VAL A 178 -3.22 16.09 -3.09
N ALA A 179 -2.15 16.77 -2.67
CA ALA A 179 -1.41 17.70 -3.50
C ALA A 179 -0.82 17.03 -4.74
N GLN A 180 -0.23 15.84 -4.61
CA GLN A 180 0.30 15.08 -5.76
C GLN A 180 -0.80 14.67 -6.75
N MET A 181 -1.98 14.31 -6.23
CA MET A 181 -3.13 14.04 -7.09
C MET A 181 -3.62 15.30 -7.81
N MET A 182 -3.68 16.44 -7.13
CA MET A 182 -4.06 17.71 -7.75
C MET A 182 -3.04 18.13 -8.82
N TYR A 183 -1.74 17.95 -8.55
CA TYR A 183 -0.66 18.20 -9.51
C TYR A 183 -0.75 17.31 -10.75
N TYR A 184 -1.11 16.04 -10.59
CA TYR A 184 -1.33 15.14 -11.72
C TYR A 184 -2.43 15.65 -12.67
N TYR A 185 -3.51 16.20 -12.12
CA TYR A 185 -4.61 16.77 -12.91
C TYR A 185 -4.40 18.25 -13.27
N GLN A 186 -3.41 18.91 -12.66
CA GLN A 186 -3.16 20.35 -12.75
C GLN A 186 -4.43 21.18 -12.58
N TRP A 187 -5.17 20.90 -11.51
CA TRP A 187 -6.47 21.53 -11.27
C TRP A 187 -6.81 21.61 -9.78
N PRO A 188 -7.47 22.70 -9.33
CA PRO A 188 -7.96 23.85 -10.12
C PRO A 188 -6.85 24.87 -10.42
N ALA A 189 -7.08 25.83 -11.32
CA ALA A 189 -6.13 26.95 -11.48
C ALA A 189 -6.21 27.95 -10.31
N GLN A 190 -7.40 28.11 -9.73
CA GLN A 190 -7.66 28.96 -8.56
C GLN A 190 -8.50 28.18 -7.56
N GLY A 191 -8.14 28.29 -6.28
CA GLY A 191 -8.91 27.66 -5.20
C GLY A 191 -10.28 28.33 -5.00
N SER A 192 -11.12 27.71 -4.18
CA SER A 192 -12.43 28.26 -3.82
C SER A 192 -12.73 28.12 -2.33
N GLY A 193 -13.44 29.11 -1.78
CA GLY A 193 -13.86 29.10 -0.38
C GLY A 193 -12.71 29.37 0.59
N LYS A 194 -13.00 29.18 1.88
CA LYS A 194 -12.06 29.39 2.98
C LYS A 194 -12.29 28.38 4.08
N ASN A 195 -11.28 28.12 4.89
CA ASN A 195 -11.42 27.28 6.07
C ASN A 195 -10.59 27.84 7.22
N GLU A 196 -11.09 27.63 8.44
CA GLU A 196 -10.42 28.02 9.68
C GLU A 196 -10.72 26.98 10.76
N TYR A 197 -9.72 26.65 11.56
CA TYR A 197 -9.85 25.69 12.65
C TYR A 197 -8.74 25.87 13.69
N ARG A 198 -8.90 25.24 14.85
CA ARG A 198 -7.89 25.24 15.91
C ARG A 198 -6.93 24.07 15.73
N VAL A 199 -5.63 24.36 15.75
CA VAL A 199 -4.57 23.35 15.91
C VAL A 199 -4.45 23.04 17.39
N THR A 200 -4.93 21.85 17.77
CA THR A 200 -5.19 21.49 19.18
C THR A 200 -3.92 21.51 20.02
N TYR A 201 -2.82 20.97 19.49
CA TYR A 201 -1.55 20.85 20.23
C TYR A 201 -0.99 22.21 20.65
N TYR A 202 -1.00 23.19 19.74
CA TYR A 202 -0.46 24.53 19.99
C TYR A 202 -1.51 25.52 20.52
N ASN A 203 -2.78 25.12 20.55
CA ASN A 203 -3.91 25.99 20.87
C ASN A 203 -3.98 27.27 20.00
N THR A 204 -3.56 27.18 18.74
CA THR A 204 -3.54 28.29 17.78
C THR A 204 -4.62 28.13 16.70
N MET A 205 -5.08 29.24 16.14
CA MET A 205 -5.97 29.21 14.97
C MET A 205 -5.13 29.11 13.69
N LYS A 206 -5.58 28.26 12.75
CA LYS A 206 -5.03 28.15 11.41
C LYS A 206 -6.16 28.39 10.42
N SER A 207 -5.92 29.27 9.45
CA SER A 207 -6.88 29.63 8.43
C SER A 207 -6.21 29.82 7.07
N ALA A 208 -7.02 29.74 6.01
CA ALA A 208 -6.65 30.06 4.64
C ALA A 208 -7.92 30.41 3.86
N ASP A 209 -7.81 31.44 3.01
CA ASP A 209 -8.82 31.78 2.01
C ASP A 209 -8.33 31.31 0.64
N PHE A 210 -8.81 30.14 0.23
CA PHE A 210 -8.39 29.48 -1.01
C PHE A 210 -8.84 30.26 -2.25
N SER A 211 -9.83 31.16 -2.13
CA SER A 211 -10.24 32.00 -3.26
C SER A 211 -9.16 33.00 -3.68
N LEU A 212 -8.19 33.27 -2.80
CA LEU A 212 -7.02 34.10 -3.08
C LEU A 212 -5.84 33.30 -3.64
N SER A 213 -5.91 31.97 -3.62
CA SER A 213 -4.82 31.09 -4.05
C SER A 213 -4.90 30.78 -5.54
N HIS A 214 -3.85 31.15 -6.27
CA HIS A 214 -3.62 30.72 -7.66
C HIS A 214 -2.56 29.62 -7.69
N TYR A 215 -2.91 28.44 -8.20
CA TYR A 215 -2.02 27.30 -8.23
C TYR A 215 -1.20 27.31 -9.52
N ASP A 216 0.05 27.77 -9.41
CA ASP A 216 1.00 27.81 -10.52
C ASP A 216 1.58 26.41 -10.79
N TRP A 217 0.82 25.60 -11.51
CA TRP A 217 1.20 24.24 -11.88
C TRP A 217 2.49 24.17 -12.70
N ALA A 218 2.88 25.24 -13.40
CA ALA A 218 4.09 25.27 -14.21
C ALA A 218 5.35 25.42 -13.36
N ASN A 219 5.25 26.13 -12.22
CA ASN A 219 6.33 26.27 -11.24
C ASN A 219 6.38 25.14 -10.20
N MET A 220 5.41 24.23 -10.19
CA MET A 220 5.48 23.02 -9.36
C MET A 220 6.32 21.94 -10.04
N LEU A 221 7.53 21.67 -9.52
CA LEU A 221 8.42 20.67 -10.10
C LEU A 221 7.97 19.24 -9.76
N PRO A 222 8.23 18.25 -10.62
CA PRO A 222 7.96 16.85 -10.29
C PRO A 222 8.86 16.33 -9.16
N ASP A 223 10.05 16.88 -8.98
CA ASP A 223 10.99 16.48 -7.92
C ASP A 223 11.72 17.72 -7.41
N TYR A 224 12.01 17.73 -6.10
CA TYR A 224 12.75 18.79 -5.39
C TYR A 224 14.00 18.24 -4.70
N ASN A 225 14.30 16.95 -4.86
CA ASN A 225 15.50 16.34 -4.31
C ASN A 225 16.72 16.71 -5.14
N TYR A 226 17.88 16.75 -4.48
CA TYR A 226 19.18 16.93 -5.15
C TYR A 226 19.31 15.93 -6.33
N PRO A 227 19.78 16.37 -7.52
CA PRO A 227 20.49 17.63 -7.80
C PRO A 227 19.58 18.80 -8.21
N VAL A 228 18.26 18.69 -8.08
CA VAL A 228 17.35 19.80 -8.40
C VAL A 228 17.61 20.97 -7.45
N SER A 229 17.87 22.15 -8.03
CA SER A 229 17.95 23.42 -7.30
C SER A 229 16.73 24.25 -7.67
N ALA A 230 15.66 24.14 -6.87
CA ALA A 230 14.44 24.88 -7.10
C ALA A 230 14.63 26.38 -6.82
N THR A 231 13.99 27.24 -7.62
CA THR A 231 13.92 28.67 -7.31
C THR A 231 12.92 28.93 -6.20
N LYS A 232 12.98 30.12 -5.59
CA LYS A 232 12.04 30.50 -4.54
C LYS A 232 10.58 30.44 -5.02
N GLU A 233 10.33 30.84 -6.26
CA GLU A 233 9.00 30.79 -6.87
C GLU A 233 8.49 29.33 -6.99
N GLN A 234 9.38 28.40 -7.33
CA GLN A 234 9.03 26.98 -7.44
C GLN A 234 8.78 26.34 -6.08
N GLU A 235 9.54 26.72 -5.05
CA GLU A 235 9.31 26.30 -3.67
C GLU A 235 8.00 26.88 -3.12
N ASP A 236 7.76 28.18 -3.34
CA ASP A 236 6.55 28.86 -2.88
C ASP A 236 5.28 28.30 -3.56
N ALA A 237 5.35 27.93 -4.85
CA ALA A 237 4.23 27.32 -5.57
C ALA A 237 3.76 26.01 -4.92
N VAL A 238 4.69 25.08 -4.66
CA VAL A 238 4.32 23.80 -4.03
C VAL A 238 3.95 23.98 -2.55
N ALA A 239 4.60 24.90 -1.84
CA ALA A 239 4.30 25.17 -0.43
C ALA A 239 2.91 25.79 -0.23
N LEU A 240 2.46 26.67 -1.14
CA LEU A 240 1.10 27.22 -1.13
C LEU A 240 0.06 26.10 -1.25
N LEU A 241 0.22 25.21 -2.23
CA LEU A 241 -0.67 24.07 -2.43
C LEU A 241 -0.71 23.18 -1.18
N MET A 242 0.44 22.84 -0.62
CA MET A 242 0.55 22.00 0.58
C MET A 242 -0.13 22.65 1.80
N ASN A 243 0.06 23.95 2.00
CA ASN A 243 -0.61 24.70 3.05
C ASN A 243 -2.14 24.66 2.88
N ASP A 244 -2.64 24.99 1.69
CA ASP A 244 -4.07 25.06 1.42
C ASP A 244 -4.75 23.70 1.61
N VAL A 245 -4.14 22.64 1.08
CA VAL A 245 -4.63 21.26 1.28
C VAL A 245 -4.60 20.88 2.76
N GLY A 246 -3.56 21.24 3.50
CA GLY A 246 -3.48 21.05 4.93
C GLY A 246 -4.64 21.74 5.67
N VAL A 247 -4.86 23.02 5.38
CA VAL A 247 -5.94 23.79 6.02
C VAL A 247 -7.31 23.26 5.63
N ALA A 248 -7.55 22.93 4.36
CA ALA A 248 -8.83 22.41 3.89
C ALA A 248 -9.18 21.04 4.49
N SER A 249 -8.16 20.26 4.86
CA SER A 249 -8.29 18.95 5.49
C SER A 249 -8.25 18.97 7.02
N PHE A 250 -8.32 20.14 7.67
CA PHE A 250 -8.28 20.27 9.13
C PHE A 250 -7.01 19.65 9.77
N MET A 251 -5.87 19.76 9.08
CA MET A 251 -4.60 19.15 9.47
C MET A 251 -4.20 19.50 10.91
N GLN A 252 -4.03 18.51 11.77
CA GLN A 252 -3.46 18.74 13.09
C GLN A 252 -1.94 18.67 13.00
N TYR A 253 -1.28 19.75 13.39
CA TYR A 253 0.17 19.87 13.40
C TYR A 253 0.72 19.67 14.82
N THR A 254 1.85 18.97 14.92
CA THR A 254 2.62 18.74 16.15
C THR A 254 4.11 18.83 15.83
N PRO A 255 5.01 18.93 16.84
CA PRO A 255 6.44 18.97 16.59
C PRO A 255 6.99 17.73 15.88
N ALA A 256 6.35 16.57 16.09
CA ALA A 256 6.84 15.28 15.59
C ALA A 256 6.08 14.76 14.36
N SER A 257 4.89 15.28 14.07
CA SER A 257 4.03 14.75 13.01
C SER A 257 2.93 15.73 12.58
N SER A 258 2.32 15.49 11.43
CA SER A 258 1.13 16.21 10.98
C SER A 258 0.16 15.23 10.34
N GLY A 259 -1.11 15.27 10.78
CA GLY A 259 -2.09 14.26 10.39
C GLY A 259 -3.53 14.76 10.40
N THR A 260 -4.36 14.09 9.61
CA THR A 260 -5.81 14.27 9.57
C THR A 260 -6.48 12.96 9.17
N GLN A 261 -7.80 12.87 9.33
CA GLN A 261 -8.57 11.69 8.97
C GLN A 261 -8.91 11.68 7.47
N GLY A 262 -9.00 10.48 6.87
CA GLY A 262 -9.27 10.32 5.44
C GLY A 262 -10.58 10.97 4.96
N ILE A 263 -11.59 11.08 5.84
CA ILE A 263 -12.85 11.80 5.51
C ILE A 263 -12.59 13.27 5.20
N PHE A 264 -11.63 13.89 5.87
CA PHE A 264 -11.27 15.29 5.66
C PHE A 264 -10.39 15.49 4.41
N ALA A 265 -9.70 14.46 3.94
CA ALA A 265 -9.02 14.49 2.63
C ALA A 265 -10.05 14.66 1.49
N TYR A 266 -11.16 13.93 1.56
CA TYR A 266 -12.25 14.06 0.60
C TYR A 266 -12.94 15.43 0.69
N GLN A 267 -13.16 15.94 1.90
CA GLN A 267 -13.71 17.28 2.09
C GLN A 267 -12.77 18.39 1.60
N ALA A 268 -11.45 18.22 1.75
CA ALA A 268 -10.46 19.16 1.24
C ALA A 268 -10.59 19.32 -0.27
N LEU A 269 -10.68 18.19 -0.99
CA LEU A 269 -10.95 18.18 -2.42
C LEU A 269 -12.25 18.89 -2.76
N GLN A 270 -13.35 18.63 -2.05
CA GLN A 270 -14.63 19.32 -2.29
C GLN A 270 -14.60 20.83 -2.00
N LYS A 271 -13.80 21.26 -1.03
CA LYS A 271 -13.70 22.67 -0.60
C LYS A 271 -12.81 23.47 -1.53
N ILE A 272 -11.56 23.03 -1.70
CA ILE A 272 -10.55 23.70 -2.54
C ILE A 272 -11.03 23.81 -3.97
N SER A 273 -11.83 22.83 -4.38
CA SER A 273 -12.16 22.67 -5.76
C SER A 273 -13.60 22.17 -5.83
N THR A 274 -14.44 22.86 -6.59
CA THR A 274 -15.85 22.50 -6.75
C THR A 274 -15.99 21.19 -7.58
N ILE A 275 -15.34 20.10 -7.15
CA ILE A 275 -15.07 18.86 -7.90
C ILE A 275 -16.34 18.17 -8.35
N LEU A 276 -17.40 18.24 -7.55
CA LEU A 276 -18.61 17.47 -7.83
C LEU A 276 -19.56 18.14 -8.82
N ARG A 277 -19.33 19.40 -9.23
CA ARG A 277 -20.22 20.06 -10.21
C ARG A 277 -19.65 20.15 -11.63
N LEU A 278 -18.35 19.98 -11.84
CA LEU A 278 -17.72 20.36 -13.13
C LEU A 278 -16.74 19.32 -13.73
N MET A 279 -16.81 18.04 -13.33
CA MET A 279 -16.11 17.01 -14.14
C MET A 279 -16.69 16.98 -15.57
N PRO A 280 -15.88 17.11 -16.62
CA PRO A 280 -16.37 17.11 -18.00
C PRO A 280 -17.06 15.78 -18.36
N PRO A 281 -18.09 15.80 -19.23
CA PRO A 281 -18.99 14.67 -19.50
C PRO A 281 -18.36 13.43 -20.16
N ARG A 282 -17.04 13.41 -20.40
CA ARG A 282 -16.32 12.24 -20.95
C ARG A 282 -16.07 11.11 -19.93
N LEU A 283 -16.44 11.29 -18.66
CA LEU A 283 -16.33 10.28 -17.60
C LEU A 283 -17.70 9.70 -17.17
N SER A 284 -18.65 9.58 -18.11
CA SER A 284 -19.98 9.00 -17.86
C SER A 284 -19.93 7.56 -17.29
N LYS A 285 -18.86 6.80 -17.53
CA LYS A 285 -18.67 5.47 -16.93
C LYS A 285 -18.33 5.53 -15.43
N VAL A 286 -17.62 6.55 -14.95
CA VAL A 286 -17.26 6.70 -13.53
C VAL A 286 -18.46 7.18 -12.71
N GLN A 287 -19.25 8.11 -13.25
CA GLN A 287 -20.51 8.53 -12.63
C GLN A 287 -21.54 7.39 -12.57
N LEU A 288 -21.61 6.52 -13.58
CA LEU A 288 -22.52 5.36 -13.58
C LEU A 288 -22.10 4.29 -12.56
N VAL A 289 -20.79 4.07 -12.40
CA VAL A 289 -20.24 3.17 -11.38
C VAL A 289 -20.50 3.73 -9.97
N LEU A 290 -20.25 5.03 -9.74
CA LEU A 290 -20.51 5.66 -8.44
C LEU A 290 -22.00 5.73 -8.10
N ARG A 291 -22.89 6.02 -9.05
CA ARG A 291 -24.36 6.02 -8.81
C ARG A 291 -24.94 4.64 -8.57
N ARG A 292 -24.41 3.57 -9.19
CA ARG A 292 -24.85 2.19 -8.89
C ARG A 292 -24.33 1.67 -7.53
N PHE A 293 -23.20 2.17 -7.04
CA PHE A 293 -22.62 1.73 -5.76
C PHE A 293 -23.12 2.52 -4.54
N CYS A 294 -23.49 3.80 -4.70
CA CYS A 294 -23.99 4.61 -3.58
C CYS A 294 -25.42 4.23 -3.13
N GLY A 295 -26.12 3.38 -3.88
CA GLY A 295 -27.50 2.96 -3.58
C GLY A 295 -27.65 1.77 -2.63
N ARG A 296 -26.58 1.04 -2.30
CA ARG A 296 -26.68 -0.14 -1.42
C ARG A 296 -25.41 -0.30 -0.58
N ASN A 297 -25.55 -0.04 0.71
CA ASN A 297 -24.65 -0.33 1.84
C ASN A 297 -23.38 0.54 1.96
N TYR A 298 -23.45 1.50 2.89
CA TYR A 298 -22.37 2.37 3.39
C TYR A 298 -21.07 1.63 3.74
N LEU A 299 -21.14 0.37 4.18
CA LEU A 299 -19.96 -0.43 4.55
C LEU A 299 -19.05 -0.74 3.34
N MET A 300 -19.62 -0.81 2.13
CA MET A 300 -18.87 -1.13 0.92
C MET A 300 -18.17 0.11 0.32
N VAL A 301 -18.72 1.30 0.56
CA VAL A 301 -18.11 2.59 0.20
C VAL A 301 -16.84 2.82 1.03
N VAL A 302 -16.88 2.51 2.33
CA VAL A 302 -15.71 2.58 3.22
C VAL A 302 -14.60 1.62 2.76
N LEU A 303 -14.94 0.39 2.37
CA LEU A 303 -13.96 -0.61 1.89
C LEU A 303 -13.37 -0.26 0.51
N PHE A 304 -14.14 0.39 -0.37
CA PHE A 304 -13.65 0.83 -1.68
C PHE A 304 -12.75 2.06 -1.56
N ILE A 305 -13.10 3.00 -0.66
CA ILE A 305 -12.23 4.14 -0.31
C ILE A 305 -10.94 3.63 0.31
N TRP A 306 -10.98 2.62 1.18
CA TRP A 306 -9.77 2.01 1.71
C TRP A 306 -8.91 1.40 0.61
N LYS A 307 -9.48 0.67 -0.36
CA LYS A 307 -8.68 0.13 -1.48
C LYS A 307 -8.07 1.20 -2.38
N VAL A 308 -8.82 2.23 -2.75
CA VAL A 308 -8.32 3.27 -3.68
C VAL A 308 -7.34 4.20 -2.97
N VAL A 309 -7.65 4.63 -1.74
CA VAL A 309 -6.75 5.47 -0.94
C VAL A 309 -5.50 4.68 -0.54
N LEU A 310 -5.60 3.41 -0.12
CA LEU A 310 -4.44 2.60 0.21
C LEU A 310 -3.57 2.30 -1.03
N GLN A 311 -4.17 2.18 -2.22
CA GLN A 311 -3.44 1.91 -3.47
C GLN A 311 -2.77 3.18 -4.04
N VAL A 312 -3.40 4.35 -3.91
CA VAL A 312 -2.78 5.65 -4.21
C VAL A 312 -1.74 6.00 -3.15
N MET A 313 -1.99 5.72 -1.87
CA MET A 313 -1.00 5.82 -0.82
C MET A 313 0.15 4.86 -1.10
N LEU A 314 -0.06 3.61 -1.55
CA LEU A 314 1.03 2.70 -1.90
C LEU A 314 1.94 3.28 -2.99
N GLN A 315 1.36 3.91 -4.02
CA GLN A 315 2.13 4.55 -5.10
C GLN A 315 2.86 5.81 -4.63
N VAL A 316 2.28 6.61 -3.73
CA VAL A 316 2.94 7.76 -3.10
C VAL A 316 3.99 7.34 -2.07
N MET A 317 3.84 6.16 -1.46
CA MET A 317 4.68 5.67 -0.37
C MET A 317 5.92 4.91 -0.86
N LEU A 318 5.91 4.38 -2.08
CA LEU A 318 7.03 3.61 -2.65
C LEU A 318 8.04 4.46 -3.44
N GLY A 319 7.77 5.76 -3.65
CA GLY A 319 8.63 6.68 -4.40
C GLY A 319 8.41 6.67 -5.90
#